data_AF-A0A932QF86-F1
#
_entry.id   AF-A0A932QF86-F1
#
_cell.length_a   1.000
_cell.length_b   1.000
_cell.length_c   1.000
_cell.angle_alpha   90.00
_cell.angle_beta   90.00
_cell.angle_gamma   90.00
#
_symmetry.space_group_name_H-M   'P 1'
#
loop_
_entity.id
_entity.type
_entity.pdbx_description
1 polymer ?
#
loop_
_entity_poly.entity_id
_entity_poly.type
_entity_poly.pdbx_seq_one_letter_code
_entity_poly.pdbx_strand_id
1 'polypeptide(L)'
;MTPNRAAEVLYESEATLRLVDRELGELKAGEPAAANDGAADGRTILASLPYILQLANAEIVQVITSLRESRSALEHSTVERIQHTHSKLQEVTSATETATNGILDALDRAQGLIDELDADTGDGGRSKDVRNSLRDEIFGIIGALQFQDITTQQINYASNVLLDMEAKLLRLMQILDPGAGKSDALPQLPPLNDAAPTFDMHATVQDQEKRQSVADEVFSSTPKA
;
A
#
# COMPACT_ATOMS: atom_id res chain seq x y z
N MET A 1 10.26 14.48 -23.78
CA MET A 1 9.53 13.50 -24.61
C MET A 1 9.98 13.68 -26.04
N THR A 2 10.52 12.64 -26.68
CA THR A 2 11.14 12.76 -28.01
C THR A 2 10.08 12.89 -29.10
N PRO A 3 10.30 13.72 -30.13
CA PRO A 3 9.33 14.00 -31.20
C PRO A 3 8.93 12.76 -32.02
N ASN A 4 9.70 11.68 -31.91
CA ASN A 4 9.47 10.42 -32.64
C ASN A 4 8.25 9.64 -32.11
N ARG A 5 7.99 9.71 -30.80
CA ARG A 5 6.89 8.95 -30.17
C ARG A 5 5.52 9.54 -30.50
N ALA A 6 5.45 10.86 -30.73
CA ALA A 6 4.23 11.53 -31.15
C ALA A 6 3.84 11.16 -32.59
N ALA A 7 4.81 11.01 -33.49
CA ALA A 7 4.58 10.58 -34.87
C ALA A 7 4.09 9.11 -34.94
N GLU A 8 4.61 8.25 -34.06
CA GLU A 8 4.24 6.84 -33.98
C GLU A 8 2.79 6.65 -33.49
N VAL A 9 2.37 7.40 -32.46
CA VAL A 9 0.99 7.41 -31.95
C VAL A 9 0.00 7.95 -33.00
N LEU A 10 0.39 8.96 -33.77
CA LEU A 10 -0.44 9.50 -34.86
C LEU A 10 -0.59 8.50 -36.01
N TYR A 11 0.48 7.79 -36.36
CA TYR A 11 0.43 6.74 -37.38
C TYR A 11 -0.46 5.56 -36.97
N GLU A 12 -0.38 5.15 -35.70
CA GLU A 12 -1.23 4.09 -35.14
C GLU A 12 -2.70 4.52 -35.04
N SER A 13 -2.95 5.78 -34.69
CA SER A 13 -4.30 6.37 -34.67
C SER A 13 -4.90 6.50 -36.08
N GLU A 14 -4.09 6.81 -37.09
CA GLU A 14 -4.55 6.87 -38.48
C GLU A 14 -4.85 5.48 -39.05
N ALA A 15 -4.03 4.48 -38.72
CA ALA A 15 -4.23 3.10 -39.15
C ALA A 15 -5.53 2.51 -38.56
N THR A 16 -5.83 2.80 -37.30
CA THR A 16 -7.06 2.35 -36.63
C THR A 16 -8.30 3.04 -37.22
N LEU A 17 -8.23 4.34 -37.54
CA LEU A 17 -9.34 5.06 -38.19
C LEU A 17 -9.66 4.52 -39.59
N ARG A 18 -8.66 4.13 -40.38
CA ARG A 18 -8.89 3.49 -41.70
C ARG A 18 -9.51 2.11 -41.58
N LEU A 19 -9.17 1.36 -40.54
CA LEU A 19 -9.79 0.06 -40.26
C LEU A 19 -11.27 0.25 -39.90
N VAL A 20 -11.58 1.22 -39.04
CA VAL A 20 -12.97 1.54 -38.65
C VAL A 20 -13.78 2.04 -39.85
N ASP A 21 -13.21 2.88 -40.72
CA ASP A 21 -13.90 3.38 -41.92
C ASP A 21 -14.20 2.25 -42.92
N ARG A 22 -13.31 1.27 -43.02
CA ARG A 22 -13.54 0.06 -43.82
C ARG A 22 -14.68 -0.78 -43.25
N GLU A 23 -14.70 -1.05 -41.95
CA GLU A 23 -15.77 -1.80 -41.29
C GLU A 23 -17.12 -1.08 -41.41
N LEU A 24 -17.14 0.25 -41.31
CA LEU A 24 -18.34 1.07 -41.57
C LEU A 24 -18.79 1.00 -43.02
N GLY A 25 -17.86 0.94 -43.97
CA GLY A 25 -18.14 0.73 -45.39
C GLY A 25 -18.75 -0.64 -45.67
N GLU A 26 -18.24 -1.69 -45.02
CA GLU A 26 -18.76 -3.06 -45.14
C GLU A 26 -20.15 -3.21 -44.50
N LEU A 27 -20.41 -2.53 -43.37
CA LEU A 27 -21.74 -2.43 -42.75
C LEU A 27 -22.75 -1.70 -43.66
N LYS A 28 -22.32 -0.67 -44.38
CA LYS A 28 -23.18 0.11 -45.28
C LYS A 28 -23.42 -0.59 -46.62
N ALA A 29 -22.48 -1.41 -47.08
CA ALA A 29 -22.64 -2.23 -48.28
C ALA A 29 -23.52 -3.48 -48.06
N GLY A 30 -23.79 -3.83 -46.79
CA GLY A 30 -24.70 -4.91 -46.39
C GLY A 30 -26.19 -4.57 -46.40
N GLU A 31 -26.60 -3.33 -46.72
CA GLU A 31 -28.01 -2.98 -46.88
C GLU A 31 -28.57 -3.49 -48.23
N PRO A 32 -29.50 -4.46 -48.25
CA PRO A 32 -30.18 -4.83 -49.48
C PRO A 32 -31.10 -3.69 -49.88
N ALA A 33 -30.99 -3.25 -51.14
CA ALA A 33 -31.95 -2.34 -51.75
C ALA A 33 -33.34 -3.02 -51.79
N ALA A 34 -34.15 -2.79 -50.77
CA ALA A 34 -35.56 -3.16 -50.74
C ALA A 34 -36.40 -1.88 -50.70
N ALA A 35 -36.96 -1.55 -51.85
CA ALA A 35 -38.14 -0.70 -51.93
C ALA A 35 -39.33 -1.43 -51.28
N ASN A 36 -40.20 -0.63 -50.64
CA ASN A 36 -41.54 -0.92 -50.13
C ASN A 36 -41.71 -1.60 -48.75
N ASP A 37 -42.66 -1.01 -48.00
CA ASP A 37 -43.35 -1.46 -46.79
C ASP A 37 -42.71 -1.27 -45.40
N GLY A 38 -42.65 -0.01 -44.94
CA GLY A 38 -42.28 0.37 -43.57
C GLY A 38 -43.42 0.31 -42.53
N ALA A 39 -44.50 -0.44 -42.77
CA ALA A 39 -45.52 -0.75 -41.75
C ALA A 39 -45.18 -2.03 -40.94
N ALA A 40 -44.04 -2.67 -41.26
CA ALA A 40 -43.50 -3.81 -40.54
C ALA A 40 -42.20 -3.39 -39.84
N ASP A 41 -42.29 -2.96 -38.58
CA ASP A 41 -41.11 -3.20 -37.72
C ASP A 41 -41.41 -3.40 -36.22
N GLY A 42 -42.53 -2.86 -35.71
CA GLY A 42 -42.90 -3.11 -34.31
C GLY A 42 -43.20 -4.58 -33.98
N ARG A 43 -43.74 -5.35 -34.95
CA ARG A 43 -44.07 -6.78 -34.77
C ARG A 43 -42.85 -7.69 -34.88
N THR A 44 -41.88 -7.37 -35.73
CA THR A 44 -40.59 -8.07 -35.86
C THR A 44 -39.72 -7.85 -34.63
N ILE A 45 -39.71 -6.63 -34.09
CA ILE A 45 -39.02 -6.31 -32.82
C ILE A 45 -39.67 -7.03 -31.64
N LEU A 46 -41.01 -7.06 -31.54
CA LEU A 46 -41.71 -7.82 -30.49
C LEU A 46 -41.50 -9.33 -30.60
N ALA A 47 -41.32 -9.86 -31.82
CA ALA A 47 -41.02 -11.27 -32.07
C ALA A 47 -39.54 -11.63 -31.79
N SER A 48 -38.61 -10.69 -31.95
CA SER A 48 -37.18 -10.88 -31.62
C SER A 48 -36.84 -10.57 -30.17
N LEU A 49 -37.73 -9.86 -29.45
CA LEU A 49 -37.58 -9.48 -28.04
C LEU A 49 -37.24 -10.67 -27.11
N PRO A 50 -37.88 -11.85 -27.22
CA PRO A 50 -37.52 -13.02 -26.43
C PRO A 50 -36.08 -13.49 -26.70
N TYR A 51 -35.65 -13.43 -27.96
CA TYR A 51 -34.29 -13.81 -28.37
C TYR A 51 -33.24 -12.81 -27.88
N ILE A 52 -33.52 -11.50 -27.99
CA ILE A 52 -32.66 -10.43 -27.48
C ILE A 52 -32.55 -10.53 -25.94
N LEU A 53 -33.65 -10.78 -25.23
CA LEU A 53 -33.64 -10.98 -23.78
C LEU A 53 -32.88 -12.24 -23.36
N GLN A 54 -32.94 -13.30 -24.16
CA GLN A 54 -32.22 -14.54 -23.89
C GLN A 54 -30.71 -14.37 -24.14
N LEU A 55 -30.33 -13.64 -25.18
CA LEU A 55 -28.93 -13.27 -25.44
C LEU A 55 -28.39 -12.36 -24.33
N ALA A 56 -29.13 -11.32 -23.96
CA ALA A 56 -28.77 -10.42 -22.87
C ALA A 56 -28.66 -11.15 -21.52
N ASN A 57 -29.57 -12.10 -21.24
CA ASN A 57 -29.45 -12.94 -20.03
C ASN A 57 -28.19 -13.81 -20.06
N ALA A 58 -27.89 -14.45 -21.20
CA ALA A 58 -26.69 -15.27 -21.32
C ALA A 58 -25.42 -14.45 -21.10
N GLU A 59 -25.37 -13.23 -21.66
CA GLU A 59 -24.27 -12.30 -21.49
C GLU A 59 -24.15 -11.80 -20.04
N ILE A 60 -25.25 -11.43 -19.39
CA ILE A 60 -25.28 -11.07 -17.97
C ILE A 60 -24.80 -12.22 -17.09
N VAL A 61 -25.24 -13.45 -17.35
CA VAL A 61 -24.80 -14.65 -16.61
C VAL A 61 -23.30 -14.90 -16.81
N GLN A 62 -22.79 -14.69 -18.03
CA GLN A 62 -21.36 -14.81 -18.32
C GLN A 62 -20.54 -13.76 -17.56
N VAL A 63 -21.00 -12.51 -17.53
CA VAL A 63 -20.36 -11.41 -16.77
C VAL A 63 -20.41 -11.68 -15.27
N ILE A 64 -21.53 -12.18 -14.73
CA ILE A 64 -21.62 -12.57 -13.31
C ILE A 64 -20.65 -13.70 -12.99
N THR A 65 -20.49 -14.66 -13.90
CA THR A 65 -19.58 -15.80 -13.71
C THR A 65 -18.12 -15.35 -13.71
N SER A 66 -17.72 -14.48 -14.65
CA SER A 66 -16.36 -13.93 -14.68
C SER A 66 -16.07 -13.02 -13.48
N LEU A 67 -17.05 -12.25 -13.00
CA LEU A 67 -16.95 -11.47 -11.77
C LEU A 67 -16.74 -12.37 -10.54
N ARG A 68 -17.45 -13.49 -10.45
CA ARG A 68 -17.28 -14.47 -9.36
C ARG A 68 -15.91 -15.14 -9.38
N GLU A 69 -15.40 -15.48 -10.56
CA GLU A 69 -14.07 -16.06 -10.73
C GLU A 69 -12.97 -15.05 -10.36
N SER A 70 -13.10 -13.81 -10.83
CA SER A 70 -12.19 -12.71 -10.45
C SER A 70 -12.22 -12.43 -8.95
N ARG A 71 -13.40 -12.50 -8.30
CA ARG A 71 -13.53 -12.40 -6.84
C ARG A 71 -12.77 -13.51 -6.14
N SER A 72 -13.00 -14.77 -6.51
CA SER A 72 -12.34 -15.92 -5.90
C SER A 72 -10.81 -15.78 -5.97
N ALA A 73 -10.30 -15.33 -7.12
CA ALA A 73 -8.88 -15.03 -7.30
C ALA A 73 -8.39 -13.89 -6.39
N LEU A 74 -9.18 -12.82 -6.22
CA LEU A 74 -8.85 -11.69 -5.33
C LEU A 74 -8.88 -12.08 -3.85
N GLU A 75 -9.91 -12.80 -3.42
CA GLU A 75 -10.12 -13.25 -2.04
C GLU A 75 -8.96 -14.14 -1.60
N HIS A 76 -8.67 -15.18 -2.38
CA HIS A 76 -7.64 -16.14 -2.00
C HIS A 76 -6.23 -15.56 -2.19
N SER A 77 -5.95 -14.88 -3.31
CA SER A 77 -4.58 -14.47 -3.60
C SER A 77 -4.17 -13.15 -2.94
N THR A 78 -5.07 -12.17 -2.86
CA THR A 78 -4.70 -10.81 -2.43
C THR A 78 -4.84 -10.65 -0.92
N VAL A 79 -5.92 -11.14 -0.32
CA VAL A 79 -6.15 -11.02 1.13
C VAL A 79 -5.12 -11.85 1.91
N GLU A 80 -4.89 -13.10 1.53
CA GLU A 80 -3.88 -13.95 2.19
C GLU A 80 -2.48 -13.35 2.12
N ARG A 81 -2.11 -12.75 0.98
CA ARG A 81 -0.82 -12.07 0.82
C ARG A 81 -0.70 -10.85 1.71
N ILE A 82 -1.76 -10.06 1.85
CA ILE A 82 -1.79 -8.88 2.73
C ILE A 82 -1.61 -9.32 4.19
N GLN A 83 -2.37 -10.32 4.65
CA GLN A 83 -2.26 -10.87 6.01
C GLN A 83 -0.88 -11.45 6.30
N HIS A 84 -0.32 -12.20 5.33
CA HIS A 84 1.03 -12.75 5.46
C HIS A 84 2.09 -11.65 5.52
N THR A 85 2.00 -10.62 4.65
CA THR A 85 2.91 -9.48 4.69
C THR A 85 2.81 -8.72 6.01
N HIS A 86 1.60 -8.47 6.50
CA HIS A 86 1.37 -7.83 7.81
C HIS A 86 2.04 -8.63 8.94
N SER A 87 1.82 -9.94 8.99
CA SER A 87 2.40 -10.82 10.01
C SER A 87 3.93 -10.84 9.93
N LYS A 88 4.51 -10.87 8.72
CA LYS A 88 5.96 -10.84 8.53
C LYS A 88 6.56 -9.49 8.93
N LEU A 89 5.87 -8.38 8.69
CA LEU A 89 6.30 -7.06 9.12
C LEU A 89 6.33 -6.95 10.65
N GLN A 90 5.33 -7.49 11.35
CA GLN A 90 5.34 -7.56 12.82
C GLN A 90 6.50 -8.41 13.35
N GLU A 91 6.74 -9.58 12.77
CA GLU A 91 7.85 -10.46 13.15
C GLU A 91 9.22 -9.78 12.97
N VAL A 92 9.45 -9.15 11.81
CA VAL A 92 10.70 -8.43 11.53
C VAL A 92 10.87 -7.25 12.47
N THR A 93 9.80 -6.51 12.76
CA THR A 93 9.85 -5.39 13.71
C THR A 93 10.25 -5.88 15.10
N SER A 94 9.59 -6.94 15.61
CA SER A 94 9.90 -7.52 16.92
C SER A 94 11.31 -8.11 16.99
N ALA A 95 11.77 -8.79 15.94
CA ALA A 95 13.12 -9.32 15.85
C ALA A 95 14.18 -8.20 15.84
N THR A 96 13.88 -7.09 15.15
CA THR A 96 14.76 -5.93 15.10
C THR A 96 14.79 -5.21 16.44
N GLU A 97 13.65 -5.07 17.15
CA GLU A 97 13.59 -4.53 18.52
C GLU A 97 14.42 -5.36 19.49
N THR A 98 14.29 -6.69 19.41
CA THR A 98 15.08 -7.62 20.24
C THR A 98 16.57 -7.51 19.94
N ALA A 99 16.95 -7.46 18.66
CA ALA A 99 18.34 -7.33 18.25
C ALA A 99 18.95 -6.00 18.74
N THR A 100 18.22 -4.89 18.62
CA THR A 100 18.70 -3.58 19.09
C THR A 100 18.83 -3.54 20.60
N ASN A 101 17.85 -4.03 21.35
CA ASN A 101 17.97 -4.11 22.81
C ASN A 101 19.20 -4.93 23.21
N GLY A 102 19.47 -6.04 22.51
CA GLY A 102 20.69 -6.82 22.71
C GLY A 102 21.98 -6.07 22.39
N ILE A 103 21.97 -5.16 21.40
CA ILE A 103 23.09 -4.29 21.08
C ILE A 103 23.27 -3.22 22.16
N LEU A 104 22.20 -2.58 22.62
CA LEU A 104 22.24 -1.59 23.71
C LEU A 104 22.80 -2.21 25.00
N ASP A 105 22.32 -3.40 25.38
CA ASP A 105 22.84 -4.13 26.54
C ASP A 105 24.33 -4.49 26.37
N ALA A 106 24.77 -4.81 25.14
CA ALA A 106 26.18 -5.10 24.86
C ALA A 106 27.07 -3.86 24.94
N LEU A 107 26.54 -2.71 24.54
CA LEU A 107 27.21 -1.41 24.65
C LEU A 107 27.34 -0.96 26.10
N ASP A 108 26.30 -1.14 26.92
CA ASP A 108 26.36 -0.87 28.37
C ASP A 108 27.42 -1.73 29.05
N ARG A 109 27.50 -3.03 28.71
CA ARG A 109 28.57 -3.90 29.18
C ARG A 109 29.95 -3.45 28.71
N ALA A 110 30.07 -2.99 27.47
CA ALA A 110 31.33 -2.47 26.94
C ALA A 110 31.78 -1.20 27.68
N GLN A 111 30.86 -0.29 28.04
CA GLN A 111 31.16 0.86 28.89
C GLN A 111 31.63 0.44 30.28
N GLY A 112 30.96 -0.52 30.92
CA GLY A 112 31.40 -1.05 32.22
C GLY A 112 32.83 -1.62 32.20
N LEU A 113 33.20 -2.32 31.12
CA LEU A 113 34.57 -2.83 30.94
C LEU A 113 35.59 -1.71 30.72
N ILE A 114 35.22 -0.61 30.06
CA ILE A 114 36.07 0.57 29.91
C ILE A 114 36.28 1.27 31.26
N ASP A 115 35.23 1.38 32.06
CA ASP A 115 35.28 1.93 33.42
C ASP A 115 36.19 1.10 34.33
N GLU A 116 36.09 -0.23 34.27
CA GLU A 116 36.97 -1.14 35.01
C GLU A 116 38.44 -1.03 34.56
N LEU A 117 38.66 -0.89 33.25
CA LEU A 117 40.00 -0.68 32.68
C LEU A 117 40.61 0.67 33.08
N ASP A 118 39.78 1.71 33.26
CA ASP A 118 40.18 3.00 33.83
C ASP A 118 40.59 2.90 35.30
N ALA A 119 39.97 2.00 36.07
CA ALA A 119 40.29 1.78 37.48
C ALA A 119 41.58 0.97 37.68
N ASP A 120 41.87 0.02 36.79
CA ASP A 120 42.97 -0.97 36.96
C ASP A 120 44.30 -0.52 36.32
N THR A 121 44.26 0.38 35.31
CA THR A 121 45.48 0.90 34.66
C THR A 121 45.79 2.32 35.09
N GLY A 122 46.90 2.48 35.82
CA GLY A 122 47.47 3.79 36.15
C GLY A 122 47.69 4.68 34.92
N ASP A 123 47.53 5.99 35.15
CA ASP A 123 47.41 7.14 34.23
C ASP A 123 48.43 7.22 33.07
N GLY A 124 48.35 6.30 32.11
CA GLY A 124 48.98 6.46 30.80
C GLY A 124 48.07 7.29 29.90
N GLY A 125 48.38 8.58 29.70
CA GLY A 125 47.51 9.53 28.97
C GLY A 125 46.96 9.01 27.64
N ARG A 126 47.77 8.26 26.88
CA ARG A 126 47.36 7.66 25.60
C ARG A 126 46.36 6.50 25.73
N SER A 127 46.34 5.75 26.83
CA SER A 127 45.33 4.72 27.10
C SER A 127 44.01 5.34 27.57
N LYS A 128 44.06 6.47 28.27
CA LYS A 128 42.88 7.22 28.71
C LYS A 128 42.17 7.88 27.53
N ASP A 129 42.91 8.45 26.60
CA ASP A 129 42.36 9.05 25.38
C ASP A 129 41.63 8.01 24.51
N VAL A 130 42.23 6.83 24.32
CA VAL A 130 41.62 5.73 23.54
C VAL A 130 40.32 5.22 24.20
N ARG A 131 40.27 5.16 25.54
CA ARG A 131 39.06 4.76 26.27
C ARG A 131 37.95 5.81 26.19
N ASN A 132 38.29 7.09 26.27
CA ASN A 132 37.31 8.18 26.10
C ASN A 132 36.74 8.19 24.68
N SER A 133 37.58 8.05 23.65
CA SER A 133 37.09 7.92 22.27
C SER A 133 36.20 6.69 22.08
N LEU A 134 36.48 5.57 22.75
CA LEU A 134 35.63 4.39 22.69
C LEU A 134 34.27 4.62 23.39
N ARG A 135 34.23 5.34 24.51
CA ARG A 135 32.96 5.76 25.14
C ARG A 135 32.15 6.66 24.20
N ASP A 136 32.79 7.63 23.56
CA ASP A 136 32.11 8.55 22.63
C ASP A 136 31.52 7.82 21.41
N GLU A 137 32.26 6.86 20.84
CA GLU A 137 31.76 6.00 19.75
C GLU A 137 30.59 5.12 20.21
N ILE A 138 30.65 4.55 21.43
CA ILE A 138 29.55 3.79 22.01
C ILE A 138 28.29 4.66 22.16
N PHE A 139 28.43 5.88 22.69
CA PHE A 139 27.32 6.83 22.80
C PHE A 139 26.76 7.22 21.42
N GLY A 140 27.62 7.39 20.42
CA GLY A 140 27.22 7.63 19.03
C GLY A 140 26.36 6.49 18.46
N ILE A 141 26.74 5.23 18.73
CA ILE A 141 25.98 4.06 18.30
C ILE A 141 24.63 3.95 19.03
N ILE A 142 24.59 4.21 20.35
CA ILE A 142 23.34 4.25 21.12
C ILE A 142 22.38 5.29 20.52
N GLY A 143 22.87 6.50 20.21
CA GLY A 143 22.09 7.54 19.55
C GLY A 143 21.59 7.12 18.16
N ALA A 144 22.43 6.42 17.38
CA ALA A 144 22.06 5.90 16.06
C ALA A 144 20.96 4.81 16.14
N LEU A 145 20.94 4.01 17.21
CA LEU A 145 19.95 2.95 17.43
C LEU A 145 18.60 3.49 17.93
N GLN A 146 18.57 4.64 18.60
CA GLN A 146 17.31 5.29 19.02
C GLN A 146 16.41 5.69 17.83
N PHE A 147 16.96 5.87 16.62
CA PHE A 147 16.17 6.15 15.41
C PHE A 147 15.33 4.96 14.91
N GLN A 148 15.49 3.78 15.52
CA GLN A 148 14.66 2.62 15.24
C GLN A 148 13.18 2.88 15.56
N ASP A 149 12.86 3.69 16.57
CA ASP A 149 11.47 3.97 16.96
C ASP A 149 10.67 4.58 15.78
N ILE A 150 11.30 5.48 15.00
CA ILE A 150 10.68 6.02 13.78
C ILE A 150 10.43 4.92 12.75
N THR A 151 11.36 3.97 12.59
CA THR A 151 11.19 2.86 11.64
C THR A 151 10.08 1.91 12.09
N THR A 152 10.00 1.61 13.38
CA THR A 152 8.91 0.83 13.99
C THR A 152 7.56 1.51 13.79
N GLN A 153 7.47 2.83 13.98
CA GLN A 153 6.26 3.62 13.72
C GLN A 153 5.84 3.57 12.24
N GLN A 154 6.80 3.71 11.31
CA GLN A 154 6.53 3.64 9.87
C GLN A 154 6.07 2.25 9.43
N ILE A 155 6.65 1.17 9.98
CA ILE A 155 6.21 -0.21 9.69
C ILE A 155 4.82 -0.46 10.28
N ASN A 156 4.54 -0.01 11.50
CA ASN A 156 3.22 -0.14 12.11
C ASN A 156 2.15 0.61 11.31
N TYR A 157 2.46 1.80 10.80
CA TYR A 157 1.58 2.53 9.89
C TYR A 157 1.33 1.75 8.60
N ALA A 158 2.38 1.27 7.93
CA ALA A 158 2.24 0.46 6.72
C ALA A 158 1.38 -0.80 6.97
N SER A 159 1.57 -1.45 8.12
CA SER A 159 0.78 -2.58 8.59
C SER A 159 -0.71 -2.23 8.79
N ASN A 160 -1.02 -1.04 9.32
CA ASN A 160 -2.41 -0.57 9.47
C ASN A 160 -3.06 -0.21 8.13
N VAL A 161 -2.30 0.39 7.20
CA VAL A 161 -2.77 0.65 5.83
C VAL A 161 -3.10 -0.66 5.11
N LEU A 162 -2.29 -1.70 5.33
CA LEU A 162 -2.56 -3.04 4.80
C LEU A 162 -3.87 -3.64 5.35
N LEU A 163 -4.15 -3.49 6.65
CA LEU A 163 -5.42 -3.91 7.25
C LEU A 163 -6.63 -3.12 6.71
N ASP A 164 -6.47 -1.82 6.49
CA ASP A 164 -7.53 -1.00 5.89
C ASP A 164 -7.78 -1.40 4.41
N MET A 165 -6.71 -1.71 3.66
CA MET A 165 -6.85 -2.26 2.31
C MET A 165 -7.57 -3.61 2.30
N GLU A 166 -7.27 -4.49 3.25
CA GLU A 166 -8.00 -5.75 3.43
C GLU A 166 -9.48 -5.51 3.70
N ALA A 167 -9.83 -4.62 4.64
CA ALA A 167 -11.21 -4.30 4.96
C ALA A 167 -11.98 -3.71 3.76
N LYS A 168 -11.33 -2.85 2.97
CA LYS A 168 -11.90 -2.28 1.75
C LYS A 168 -12.12 -3.35 0.68
N LEU A 169 -11.17 -4.27 0.49
CA LEU A 169 -11.31 -5.38 -0.45
C LEU A 169 -12.46 -6.32 -0.02
N LEU A 170 -12.55 -6.67 1.26
CA LEU A 170 -13.66 -7.46 1.81
C LEU A 170 -15.02 -6.79 1.56
N ARG A 171 -15.12 -5.48 1.76
CA ARG A 171 -16.35 -4.72 1.48
C ARG A 171 -16.69 -4.70 -0.02
N LEU A 172 -15.69 -4.56 -0.88
CA LEU A 172 -15.86 -4.63 -2.33
C LEU A 172 -16.41 -6.01 -2.75
N MET A 173 -15.89 -7.08 -2.15
CA MET A 173 -16.37 -8.45 -2.37
C MET A 173 -17.82 -8.65 -1.91
N GLN A 174 -18.24 -8.03 -0.79
CA GLN A 174 -19.63 -8.06 -0.33
C GLN A 174 -20.59 -7.32 -1.28
N ILE A 175 -20.16 -6.21 -1.86
CA ILE A 175 -20.96 -5.45 -2.84
C ILE A 175 -21.13 -6.23 -4.14
N LEU A 176 -20.09 -6.97 -4.56
CA LEU A 176 -20.08 -7.79 -5.77
C LEU A 176 -20.97 -9.05 -5.67
N ASP A 177 -21.31 -9.52 -4.46
CA ASP A 177 -22.28 -10.61 -4.27
C ASP A 177 -23.12 -10.42 -2.97
N PRO A 178 -24.22 -9.66 -3.03
CA PRO A 178 -25.12 -9.48 -1.88
C PRO A 178 -25.91 -10.76 -1.52
N GLY A 179 -25.85 -11.81 -2.35
CA GLY A 179 -26.53 -13.09 -2.13
C GLY A 179 -25.69 -14.14 -1.41
N ALA A 180 -24.36 -13.98 -1.37
CA ALA A 180 -23.44 -14.91 -0.72
C ALA A 180 -23.45 -14.84 0.82
N GLY A 181 -24.06 -13.81 1.42
CA GLY A 181 -24.04 -13.53 2.86
C GLY A 181 -24.93 -14.42 3.75
N LYS A 182 -25.33 -15.62 3.32
CA LYS A 182 -26.12 -16.57 4.15
C LYS A 182 -25.35 -17.78 4.67
N SER A 183 -24.09 -17.97 4.28
CA SER A 183 -23.28 -19.07 4.79
C SER A 183 -21.93 -18.58 5.29
N ASP A 184 -21.75 -18.81 6.59
CA ASP A 184 -20.56 -18.76 7.41
C ASP A 184 -20.00 -17.41 7.85
N ALA A 185 -19.73 -17.40 9.16
CA ALA A 185 -19.24 -16.29 9.94
C ALA A 185 -17.91 -15.78 9.39
N LEU A 186 -17.89 -14.49 9.02
CA LEU A 186 -16.65 -13.76 8.82
C LEU A 186 -15.82 -13.80 10.11
N PRO A 187 -14.48 -13.98 10.03
CA PRO A 187 -13.61 -13.70 11.16
C PRO A 187 -13.85 -12.25 11.59
N GLN A 188 -14.23 -12.06 12.85
CA GLN A 188 -14.31 -10.72 13.42
C GLN A 188 -12.91 -10.11 13.36
N LEU A 189 -12.76 -9.07 12.53
CA LEU A 189 -11.59 -8.22 12.55
C LEU A 189 -11.42 -7.66 13.96
N PRO A 190 -10.18 -7.64 14.51
CA PRO A 190 -9.93 -6.98 15.78
C PRO A 190 -10.40 -5.52 15.71
N PRO A 191 -10.98 -4.97 16.79
CA PRO A 191 -11.36 -3.57 16.82
C PRO A 191 -10.13 -2.70 16.54
N LEU A 192 -10.28 -1.77 15.59
CA LEU A 192 -9.31 -0.72 15.33
C LEU A 192 -9.07 0.00 16.65
N ASN A 193 -7.84 -0.07 17.16
CA ASN A 193 -7.47 0.63 18.38
C ASN A 193 -7.54 2.13 18.07
N ASP A 194 -8.49 2.85 18.67
CA ASP A 194 -8.65 4.33 18.61
C ASP A 194 -7.51 5.05 19.38
N ALA A 195 -6.27 4.59 19.22
CA ALA A 195 -5.12 5.36 19.64
C ALA A 195 -5.01 6.54 18.66
N ALA A 196 -5.21 7.75 19.15
CA ALA A 196 -5.03 8.99 18.42
C ALA A 196 -3.77 8.90 17.53
N PRO A 197 -3.82 9.33 16.26
CA PRO A 197 -2.66 9.24 15.39
C PRO A 197 -1.59 10.20 15.92
N THR A 198 -0.65 9.69 16.71
CA THR A 198 0.61 10.35 17.09
C THR A 198 1.56 10.48 15.89
N PHE A 199 1.09 10.11 14.69
CA PHE A 199 1.88 10.03 13.48
C PHE A 199 1.92 11.37 12.74
N ASP A 200 3.12 11.90 12.55
CA ASP A 200 3.42 12.97 11.61
C ASP A 200 4.16 12.40 10.40
N MET A 201 3.53 12.48 9.23
CA MET A 201 4.07 12.04 7.94
C MET A 201 5.35 12.81 7.53
N HIS A 202 5.62 13.95 8.17
CA HIS A 202 6.81 14.78 7.95
C HIS A 202 7.90 14.59 9.02
N ALA A 203 7.76 13.60 9.91
CA ALA A 203 8.81 13.25 10.86
C ALA A 203 10.09 12.82 10.11
N THR A 204 11.04 13.75 9.98
CA THR A 204 12.31 13.57 9.26
C THR A 204 13.50 13.82 10.18
N VAL A 205 14.59 13.08 9.97
CA VAL A 205 15.82 13.15 10.76
C VAL A 205 16.74 14.29 10.30
N GLN A 206 16.46 14.89 9.14
CA GLN A 206 17.22 16.04 8.64
C GLN A 206 16.87 17.30 9.44
N ASP A 207 17.88 18.15 9.70
CA ASP A 207 17.73 19.43 10.39
C ASP A 207 17.22 19.34 11.86
N GLN A 208 17.71 18.35 12.62
CA GLN A 208 17.36 18.14 14.04
C GLN A 208 17.65 19.38 14.92
N GLU A 209 18.77 20.08 14.68
CA GLU A 209 19.12 21.34 15.37
C GLU A 209 18.12 22.47 15.08
N LYS A 210 17.71 22.65 13.81
CA LYS A 210 16.70 23.67 13.46
C LYS A 210 15.32 23.32 14.03
N ARG A 211 14.98 22.04 14.09
CA ARG A 211 13.71 21.59 14.69
C ARG A 211 13.70 21.83 16.19
N GLN A 212 14.82 21.58 16.88
CA GLN A 212 14.95 21.91 18.30
C GLN A 212 14.88 23.42 18.52
N SER A 213 15.51 24.23 17.68
CA SER A 213 15.40 25.69 17.79
C SER A 213 13.97 26.21 17.58
N VAL A 214 13.22 25.62 16.64
CA VAL A 214 11.80 25.96 16.41
C VAL A 214 10.92 25.49 17.58
N ALA A 215 11.18 24.31 18.14
CA ALA A 215 10.46 23.82 19.32
C ALA A 215 10.69 24.74 20.53
N ASP A 216 11.95 25.10 20.79
CA ASP A 216 12.33 26.00 21.88
C ASP A 216 11.73 27.41 21.69
N GLU A 217 11.59 27.88 20.44
CA GLU A 217 10.90 29.13 20.09
C GLU A 217 9.38 29.06 20.38
N VAL A 218 8.73 27.91 20.12
CA VAL A 218 7.30 27.69 20.43
C VAL A 218 7.06 27.60 21.94
N PHE A 219 7.95 26.93 22.68
CA PHE A 219 7.84 26.82 24.15
C PHE A 219 8.24 28.11 24.89
N SER A 220 9.07 28.96 24.28
CA SER A 220 9.39 30.29 24.84
C SER A 220 8.36 31.36 24.49
N SER A 221 7.60 31.20 23.39
CA SER A 221 6.54 32.13 22.97
C SER A 221 5.16 31.83 23.57
N THR A 222 4.98 30.71 24.27
CA THR A 222 3.76 30.41 25.04
C THR A 222 3.90 30.90 26.49
N PRO A 223 3.26 32.01 26.89
CA PRO A 223 3.33 32.47 28.26
C PRO A 223 2.62 31.47 29.19
N LYS A 224 3.29 31.10 30.29
CA LYS A 224 2.69 30.33 31.39
C LYS A 224 1.39 31.00 31.84
N ALA A 225 0.28 30.27 31.72
CA ALA A 225 -0.96 30.58 32.42
C ALA A 225 -0.82 30.28 33.92
#